data_AF-D4XBE0-F1
#
_entry.id   AF-D4XBE0-F1
#
_cell.length_a   1.000
_cell.length_b   1.000
_cell.length_c   1.000
_cell.angle_alpha   90.00
_cell.angle_beta   90.00
_cell.angle_gamma   90.00
#
_symmetry.space_group_name_H-M   'P 1'
#
loop_
_entity.id
_entity.type
_entity.pdbx_description
1 polymer ?
#
loop_
_entity_poly.entity_id
_entity_poly.type
_entity_poly.pdbx_seq_one_letter_code
_entity_poly.pdbx_strand_id
1 'polypeptide(L)' 'MTWDTLFALDGHGPYILGAYGVTAALMALEVWTLWRRARKRADPRPSDAGPRQR' A
#
# COMPACT_ATOMS: atom_id res chain seq x y z
N MET A 1 4.03 29.28 15.87
CA MET A 1 3.73 29.36 14.43
C MET A 1 2.71 28.28 14.15
N THR A 2 1.51 28.69 13.76
CA THR A 2 0.30 27.86 13.70
C THR A 2 0.34 26.93 12.49
N TRP A 3 -0.22 25.73 12.64
CA TRP A 3 -0.44 24.79 11.52
C TRP A 3 -1.17 25.45 10.33
N ASP A 4 -1.98 26.46 10.61
CA ASP A 4 -2.65 27.30 9.62
C ASP A 4 -1.67 28.07 8.72
N THR A 5 -0.48 28.48 9.19
CA THR A 5 0.47 29.23 8.37
C THR A 5 1.16 28.35 7.32
N LEU A 6 1.29 27.04 7.57
CA LEU A 6 1.84 26.08 6.59
C LEU A 6 0.84 25.75 5.47
N PHE A 7 -0.46 25.79 5.77
CA PHE A 7 -1.52 25.66 4.76
C PHE A 7 -1.89 27.00 4.10
N ALA A 8 -1.65 28.12 4.78
CA ALA A 8 -1.98 29.47 4.31
C ALA A 8 -0.83 30.21 3.61
N LEU A 9 0.39 29.65 3.57
CA LEU A 9 1.46 30.13 2.67
C LEU A 9 1.07 29.82 1.22
N ASP A 10 0.30 30.73 0.64
CA ASP A 10 0.29 31.02 -0.80
C ASP A 10 -0.04 29.83 -1.71
N GLY A 11 -1.10 29.06 -1.40
CA GLY A 11 -1.67 28.07 -2.33
C GLY A 11 -0.81 26.82 -2.59
N HIS A 12 0.33 26.65 -1.91
CA HIS A 12 1.23 25.50 -2.08
C HIS A 12 1.02 24.36 -1.06
N GLY A 13 0.28 24.60 0.02
CA GLY A 13 -0.16 23.55 0.96
C GLY A 13 -0.86 22.35 0.30
N PRO A 14 -1.87 22.56 -0.58
CA PRO A 14 -2.47 21.45 -1.33
C PRO A 14 -1.52 20.80 -2.33
N TYR A 15 -0.52 21.53 -2.85
CA TYR A 15 0.47 20.96 -3.77
C TYR A 15 1.45 20.02 -3.04
N ILE A 16 1.86 20.37 -1.82
CA ILE A 16 2.70 19.53 -0.96
C ILE A 16 1.89 18.29 -0.52
N LEU A 17 0.66 18.49 -0.06
CA LEU A 17 -0.23 17.38 0.29
C LEU A 17 -0.52 16.49 -0.92
N GLY A 18 -0.66 17.07 -2.10
CA GLY A 18 -0.81 16.36 -3.37
C GLY A 18 0.44 15.59 -3.76
N ALA A 19 1.61 16.20 -3.77
CA ALA A 19 2.86 15.55 -4.16
C ALA A 19 3.22 14.39 -3.22
N TYR A 20 3.26 14.65 -1.90
CA TYR A 20 3.57 13.61 -0.92
C TYR A 20 2.43 12.60 -0.77
N GLY A 21 1.18 13.04 -0.88
CA GLY A 21 0.00 12.17 -0.84
C GLY A 21 -0.08 11.23 -2.05
N VAL A 22 0.26 11.69 -3.25
CA VAL A 22 0.30 10.86 -4.46
C VAL A 22 1.41 9.82 -4.34
N THR A 23 2.60 10.20 -3.87
CA THR A 23 3.67 9.21 -3.62
C THR A 23 3.23 8.16 -2.60
N ALA A 24 2.62 8.57 -1.48
CA ALA A 24 2.11 7.65 -0.48
C ALA A 24 1.00 6.74 -1.03
N ALA A 25 0.10 7.28 -1.87
CA ALA A 25 -0.97 6.52 -2.51
C ALA A 25 -0.42 5.49 -3.51
N LEU A 26 0.60 5.84 -4.30
CA LEU A 26 1.26 4.91 -5.22
C LEU A 26 1.97 3.78 -4.46
N MET A 27 2.71 4.12 -3.40
CA MET A 27 3.37 3.14 -2.54
C MET A 27 2.34 2.20 -1.88
N ALA A 28 1.24 2.75 -1.35
CA ALA A 28 0.17 1.96 -0.75
C ALA A 28 -0.52 1.05 -1.78
N LEU A 29 -0.73 1.54 -3.01
CA LEU A 29 -1.30 0.79 -4.11
C LEU A 29 -0.39 -0.38 -4.52
N GLU A 30 0.92 -0.15 -4.60
CA GLU A 30 1.90 -1.18 -4.92
C GLU A 30 1.92 -2.27 -3.83
N VAL A 31 2.00 -1.88 -2.55
CA VAL A 31 1.91 -2.83 -1.42
C VAL A 31 0.59 -3.61 -1.46
N TRP A 32 -0.53 -2.94 -1.72
CA TRP A 32 -1.85 -3.58 -1.77
C TRP A 32 -1.97 -4.57 -2.94
N THR A 33 -1.45 -4.23 -4.12
CA THR A 33 -1.48 -5.13 -5.28
C THR A 33 -0.59 -6.35 -5.07
N LEU A 34 0.60 -6.18 -4.51
CA LEU A 34 1.48 -7.27 -4.11
C LEU A 34 0.84 -8.17 -3.05
N TRP A 35 0.26 -7.58 -2.02
CA TRP A 35 -0.45 -8.31 -0.95
C TRP A 35 -1.67 -9.07 -1.49
N ARG A 36 -2.45 -8.45 -2.38
CA ARG A 36 -3.58 -9.10 -3.05
C ARG A 36 -3.13 -10.30 -3.91
N ARG A 37 -2.01 -10.15 -4.62
CA ARG A 37 -1.43 -11.25 -5.43
C ARG A 37 -0.85 -12.35 -4.55
N ALA A 38 -0.18 -12.01 -3.45
CA ALA A 38 0.32 -12.96 -2.48
C ALA A 38 -0.83 -13.76 -1.85
N ARG A 39 -1.94 -13.11 -1.48
CA ARG A 39 -3.13 -13.79 -0.97
C ARG A 39 -3.79 -14.72 -1.99
N LYS A 40 -3.80 -14.37 -3.28
CA LYS A 40 -4.30 -15.26 -4.33
C LYS A 40 -3.39 -16.48 -4.59
N ARG A 41 -2.09 -16.34 -4.35
CA ARG A 41 -1.11 -17.44 -4.45
C ARG A 41 -1.03 -18.28 -3.18
N ALA A 42 -1.37 -17.67 -2.05
CA ALA A 42 -1.63 -18.32 -0.78
C ALA A 42 -3.08 -18.81 -0.69
N ASP A 43 -3.75 -19.05 -1.82
CA ASP A 43 -4.71 -20.14 -1.86
C ASP A 43 -3.90 -21.37 -1.41
N PRO A 44 -4.14 -21.87 -0.20
CA PRO A 44 -3.45 -23.04 0.26
C PRO A 44 -3.97 -24.13 -0.66
N ARG A 45 -3.22 -24.44 -1.72
CA ARG A 45 -3.23 -25.80 -2.22
C ARG A 45 -3.15 -26.64 -0.95
N PRO A 46 -4.17 -27.46 -0.66
CA PRO A 46 -3.98 -28.52 0.32
C PRO A 46 -2.67 -29.13 -0.13
N SER A 47 -1.68 -29.14 0.76
CA SER A 47 -0.49 -29.93 0.52
C SER A 47 -1.03 -31.33 0.31
N ASP A 48 -1.17 -31.68 -0.98
CA ASP A 48 -1.98 -32.80 -1.39
C ASP A 48 -1.35 -34.02 -0.78
N ALA A 49 -2.23 -34.87 -0.31
CA ALA A 49 -1.94 -36.00 0.52
C ALA A 49 -0.89 -36.91 -0.14
N GLY A 50 0.06 -37.36 0.67
CA GLY A 50 0.87 -38.51 0.36
C GLY A 50 1.21 -39.30 1.63
N PRO A 51 0.26 -40.05 2.22
CA PRO A 51 0.59 -41.03 3.24
C PRO A 51 1.25 -42.26 2.61
N ARG A 52 2.24 -42.80 3.31
CA ARG A 52 2.85 -44.14 3.13
C ARG A 52 3.66 -44.39 1.84
N GLN A 53 4.98 -44.45 2.01
CA GLN A 53 5.86 -45.51 1.48
C GLN A 53 7.05 -45.60 2.48
N ARG A 54 7.56 -46.75 2.93
CA ARG A 54 7.37 -48.17 2.62
C ARG A 54 7.95 -48.98 3.77
#